data_AF-A0A8S1DUI1-F1
#
_entry.id   AF-A0A8S1DUI1-F1
#
_cell.length_a   1.000
_cell.length_b   1.000
_cell.length_c   1.000
_cell.angle_alpha   90.00
_cell.angle_beta   90.00
_cell.angle_gamma   90.00
#
_symmetry.space_group_name_H-M   'P 1'
#
loop_
_entity.id
_entity.type
_entity.pdbx_description
1 polymer ?
#
loop_
_entity_poly.entity_id
_entity_poly.type
_entity_poly.pdbx_seq_one_letter_code
_entity_poly.pdbx_strand_id
1 'polypeptide(L)'
;MATDHEEEKDINEIFDSIVMLEQKVASDGYREGYEKGQQDGTEEGYRLGHQHGMILGTELGFYRGIAISMVKTSTESKGVDAMKNVIDLLDNFPVVVTKDMDINEEVNKVRSAYRKACSLLKMDFMSPLSTSLTF
;
A
#
# COMPACT_ATOMS: atom_id res chain seq x y z
N MET A 1 -40.55 -27.08 36.80
CA MET A 1 -40.66 -27.82 35.52
C MET A 1 -41.25 -26.85 34.51
N ALA A 2 -40.41 -26.23 33.69
CA ALA A 2 -40.86 -25.46 32.54
C ALA A 2 -41.00 -26.46 31.39
N THR A 3 -42.22 -26.68 30.93
CA THR A 3 -42.51 -27.50 29.76
C THR A 3 -42.10 -26.71 28.53
N ASP A 4 -41.11 -27.23 27.83
CA ASP A 4 -40.73 -26.82 26.48
C ASP A 4 -41.94 -27.09 25.57
N HIS A 5 -42.66 -26.04 25.18
CA HIS A 5 -43.65 -26.15 24.11
C HIS A 5 -42.86 -26.01 22.80
N GLU A 6 -42.54 -27.13 22.17
CA GLU A 6 -42.17 -27.14 20.75
C GLU A 6 -43.38 -26.61 19.96
N GLU A 7 -43.27 -25.38 19.45
CA GLU A 7 -44.22 -24.85 18.47
C GLU A 7 -44.21 -25.78 17.25
N GLU A 8 -45.30 -26.53 17.06
CA GLU A 8 -45.53 -27.34 15.88
C GLU A 8 -45.59 -26.41 14.66
N LYS A 9 -44.51 -26.38 13.88
CA LYS A 9 -44.42 -25.54 12.68
C LYS A 9 -45.55 -25.89 11.72
N ASP A 10 -46.29 -24.87 11.26
CA ASP A 10 -47.36 -25.02 10.29
C ASP A 10 -46.82 -25.76 9.05
N ILE A 11 -47.51 -26.83 8.65
CA ILE A 11 -47.14 -27.63 7.49
C ILE A 11 -46.99 -26.78 6.22
N ASN A 12 -47.77 -25.70 6.09
CA ASN A 12 -47.68 -24.76 4.99
C ASN A 12 -46.36 -23.98 5.02
N GLU A 13 -45.90 -23.54 6.20
CA GLU A 13 -44.59 -22.88 6.36
C GLU A 13 -43.44 -23.82 6.01
N ILE A 14 -43.57 -25.11 6.35
CA ILE A 14 -42.58 -26.14 5.98
C ILE A 14 -42.51 -26.27 4.45
N PHE A 15 -43.64 -26.40 3.76
CA PHE A 15 -43.66 -26.49 2.30
C PHE A 15 -43.14 -25.21 1.63
N ASP A 16 -43.52 -24.03 2.11
CA ASP A 16 -43.02 -22.75 1.61
C ASP A 16 -41.50 -22.65 1.80
N SER A 17 -40.97 -23.13 2.92
CA SER A 17 -39.51 -23.15 3.16
C SER A 17 -38.75 -24.05 2.19
N ILE A 18 -39.35 -25.16 1.75
CA ILE A 18 -38.76 -26.09 0.77
C ILE A 18 -38.82 -25.47 -0.62
N VAL A 19 -39.97 -24.91 -1.02
CA VAL A 19 -40.15 -24.27 -2.33
C VAL A 19 -39.21 -23.07 -2.49
N MET A 20 -39.02 -22.29 -1.42
CA MET A 20 -38.16 -21.10 -1.44
C MET A 20 -36.70 -21.39 -1.07
N LEU A 21 -36.32 -22.67 -0.88
CA LEU A 21 -34.99 -23.04 -0.39
C LEU A 21 -33.88 -22.57 -1.33
N GLU A 22 -34.05 -22.75 -2.64
CA GLU A 22 -33.05 -22.33 -3.63
C GLU A 22 -32.78 -20.83 -3.56
N GLN A 23 -33.85 -20.02 -3.55
CA GLN A 23 -33.74 -18.56 -3.45
C GLN A 23 -33.07 -18.14 -2.14
N LYS A 24 -33.41 -18.80 -1.02
CA LYS A 24 -32.79 -18.53 0.27
C LYS A 24 -31.29 -18.83 0.25
N VAL A 25 -30.90 -20.03 -0.21
CA VAL A 25 -29.50 -20.44 -0.29
C VAL A 25 -28.71 -19.52 -1.23
N ALA A 26 -29.28 -19.14 -2.38
CA ALA A 26 -28.65 -18.22 -3.30
C ALA A 26 -28.45 -16.83 -2.68
N SER A 27 -29.47 -16.30 -1.99
CA SER A 27 -29.41 -15.01 -1.31
C SER A 27 -28.41 -15.02 -0.16
N ASP A 28 -28.39 -16.08 0.64
CA ASP A 28 -27.45 -16.23 1.77
C ASP A 28 -26.02 -16.37 1.26
N GLY A 29 -25.78 -17.20 0.24
CA GLY A 29 -24.47 -17.36 -0.37
C GLY A 29 -23.95 -16.08 -1.03
N TYR A 30 -24.82 -15.31 -1.69
CA TYR A 30 -24.45 -13.99 -2.22
C TYR A 30 -24.04 -13.03 -1.11
N ARG A 31 -24.86 -12.94 -0.05
CA ARG A 31 -24.59 -12.05 1.09
C ARG A 31 -23.29 -12.41 1.79
N GLU A 32 -23.09 -13.68 2.10
CA GLU A 32 -21.85 -14.17 2.70
C GLU A 32 -20.63 -13.89 1.81
N GLY A 33 -20.72 -14.22 0.52
CA GLY A 33 -19.64 -13.98 -0.44
C GLY A 33 -19.31 -12.50 -0.60
N TYR A 34 -20.32 -11.62 -0.60
CA TYR A 34 -20.13 -10.18 -0.69
C TYR A 34 -19.48 -9.60 0.57
N GLU A 35 -20.00 -9.96 1.76
CA GLU A 35 -19.46 -9.52 3.04
C GLU A 35 -18.00 -9.97 3.21
N LYS A 36 -17.72 -11.24 2.92
CA LYS A 36 -16.37 -11.78 2.97
C LYS A 36 -15.43 -11.11 1.96
N GLY A 37 -15.86 -10.97 0.72
CA GLY A 37 -15.06 -10.32 -0.33
C GLY A 37 -14.73 -8.87 0.01
N GLN A 38 -15.66 -8.13 0.64
CA GLN A 38 -15.41 -6.77 1.11
C GLN A 38 -14.37 -6.73 2.24
N GLN A 39 -14.47 -7.63 3.22
CA GLN A 39 -13.53 -7.72 4.34
C GLN A 39 -12.13 -8.09 3.84
N ASP A 40 -12.01 -9.19 3.10
CA ASP A 40 -10.75 -9.70 2.57
C ASP A 40 -10.08 -8.65 1.66
N GLY A 41 -10.85 -8.00 0.78
CA GLY A 41 -10.35 -6.95 -0.10
C GLY A 41 -9.84 -5.72 0.65
N THR A 42 -10.49 -5.35 1.76
CA THR A 42 -10.07 -4.21 2.58
C THR A 42 -8.79 -4.51 3.33
N GLU A 43 -8.71 -5.69 3.96
CA GLU A 43 -7.52 -6.12 4.72
C GLU A 43 -6.31 -6.24 3.80
N GLU A 44 -6.46 -6.92 2.66
CA GLU A 44 -5.36 -7.13 1.73
C GLU A 44 -4.90 -5.82 1.10
N GLY A 45 -5.85 -4.95 0.70
CA GLY A 45 -5.53 -3.62 0.18
C GLY A 45 -4.75 -2.78 1.18
N TYR A 46 -5.16 -2.78 2.45
CA TYR A 46 -4.43 -2.09 3.52
C TYR A 46 -3.03 -2.67 3.72
N ARG A 47 -2.91 -4.00 3.82
CA ARG A 47 -1.65 -4.70 4.06
C ARG A 47 -0.63 -4.41 2.95
N LEU A 48 -1.04 -4.54 1.69
CA LEU A 48 -0.18 -4.27 0.53
C LEU A 48 0.21 -2.80 0.46
N GLY A 49 -0.75 -1.89 0.61
CA GLY A 49 -0.49 -0.45 0.59
C GLY A 49 0.47 -0.02 1.70
N HIS A 50 0.27 -0.53 2.92
CA HIS A 50 1.14 -0.25 4.06
C HIS A 50 2.56 -0.78 3.83
N GLN A 51 2.70 -2.04 3.40
CA GLN A 51 4.00 -2.64 3.11
C GLN A 51 4.74 -1.86 2.03
N HIS A 52 4.06 -1.54 0.92
CA HIS A 52 4.64 -0.79 -0.18
C HIS A 52 5.06 0.62 0.25
N GLY A 53 4.19 1.32 1.00
CA GLY A 53 4.48 2.64 1.55
C GLY A 53 5.69 2.65 2.48
N MET A 54 5.85 1.65 3.35
CA MET A 54 7.03 1.54 4.22
C MET A 54 8.33 1.39 3.44
N ILE A 55 8.33 0.57 2.38
CA ILE A 55 9.49 0.33 1.52
C ILE A 55 9.91 1.65 0.85
N LEU A 56 8.96 2.32 0.20
CA LEU A 56 9.21 3.60 -0.47
C LEU A 56 9.66 4.69 0.52
N GLY A 57 8.98 4.82 1.66
CA GLY A 57 9.32 5.81 2.68
C GLY A 57 10.72 5.60 3.27
N THR A 58 11.12 4.35 3.48
CA THR A 58 12.47 4.00 3.96
C THR A 58 13.53 4.39 2.94
N GLU A 59 13.30 4.09 1.65
CA GLU A 59 14.20 4.44 0.57
C GLU A 59 14.37 5.96 0.45
N LEU A 60 13.26 6.71 0.40
CA LEU A 60 13.27 8.17 0.30
C LEU A 60 13.94 8.83 1.52
N GLY A 61 13.65 8.32 2.72
CA GLY A 61 14.27 8.79 3.96
C GLY A 61 15.78 8.56 3.97
N PHE A 62 16.24 7.42 3.47
CA PHE A 62 17.67 7.13 3.31
C PHE A 62 18.34 8.11 2.35
N TYR A 63 17.75 8.34 1.16
CA TYR A 63 18.28 9.33 0.21
C TYR A 63 18.37 10.72 0.84
N ARG A 64 17.36 11.13 1.62
CA ARG A 64 17.37 12.41 2.34
C ARG A 64 18.55 12.51 3.32
N GLY A 65 18.76 11.46 4.12
CA GLY A 65 19.84 11.41 5.10
C GLY A 65 21.23 11.54 4.46
N ILE A 66 21.46 10.79 3.38
CA ILE A 66 22.72 10.87 2.63
C ILE A 66 22.89 12.23 1.97
N ALA A 67 21.85 12.77 1.31
CA ALA A 67 21.93 14.07 0.66
C ALA A 67 22.29 15.18 1.65
N ILE A 68 21.64 15.23 2.81
CA ILE A 68 21.94 16.21 3.87
C ILE A 68 23.38 16.06 4.38
N SER A 69 23.84 14.82 4.58
CA SER A 69 25.22 14.55 5.02
C SER A 69 26.25 15.01 4.00
N MET A 70 26.03 14.72 2.72
CA MET A 70 26.93 15.08 1.62
C MET A 70 26.98 16.59 1.39
N VAL A 71 25.85 17.30 1.48
CA VAL A 71 25.81 18.76 1.38
C VAL A 71 26.63 19.44 2.48
N LYS A 72 26.73 18.82 3.67
CA LYS A 72 27.51 19.34 4.80
C LYS A 72 29.00 19.00 4.75
N THR A 73 29.35 17.84 4.17
CA THR A 73 30.71 17.29 4.26
C THR A 73 31.53 17.41 2.97
N SER A 74 30.87 17.51 1.81
CA SER A 74 31.56 17.57 0.51
C SER A 74 31.96 18.99 0.12
N THR A 75 33.13 19.12 -0.50
CA THR A 75 33.62 20.38 -1.10
C THR A 75 33.38 20.47 -2.61
N GLU A 76 32.87 19.40 -3.23
CA GLU A 76 32.61 19.33 -4.68
C GLU A 76 31.30 20.05 -5.05
N SER A 77 31.38 21.25 -5.62
CA SER A 77 30.21 22.11 -5.86
C SER A 77 29.12 21.42 -6.70
N LYS A 78 29.49 20.74 -7.79
CA LYS A 78 28.53 20.11 -8.71
C LYS A 78 27.81 18.92 -8.07
N GLY A 79 28.51 18.14 -7.25
CA GLY A 79 27.91 17.01 -6.53
C GLY A 79 26.98 17.48 -5.41
N VAL A 80 27.38 18.53 -4.70
CA VAL A 80 26.57 19.19 -3.67
C VAL A 80 25.29 19.78 -4.27
N ASP A 81 25.37 20.46 -5.41
CA ASP A 81 24.18 21.02 -6.06
C ASP A 81 23.23 19.93 -6.58
N ALA A 82 23.77 18.80 -7.05
CA ALA A 82 22.95 17.64 -7.40
C ALA A 82 22.24 17.04 -6.17
N MET A 83 22.90 17.00 -5.00
CA MET A 83 22.27 16.55 -3.74
C MET A 83 21.21 17.53 -3.23
N LYS A 84 21.39 18.84 -3.41
CA LYS A 84 20.34 19.83 -3.11
C LYS A 84 19.09 19.59 -3.96
N ASN A 85 19.25 19.31 -5.26
CA ASN A 85 18.12 18.96 -6.12
C ASN A 85 17.38 17.69 -5.64
N VAL A 86 18.09 16.71 -5.06
CA VAL A 86 17.43 15.55 -4.44
C VAL A 86 16.60 15.97 -3.23
N ILE A 87 17.13 16.85 -2.38
CA ILE A 87 16.40 17.40 -1.23
C ILE A 87 15.18 18.19 -1.70
N ASP A 88 15.31 19.02 -2.73
CA ASP A 88 14.21 19.81 -3.27
C ASP A 88 13.08 18.92 -3.82
N LEU A 89 13.41 17.83 -4.52
CA LEU A 89 12.42 16.86 -4.98
C LEU A 89 11.74 16.14 -3.82
N LEU A 90 12.47 15.84 -2.74
CA LEU A 90 11.93 15.20 -1.53
C LEU A 90 11.03 16.15 -0.72
N ASP A 91 11.39 17.43 -0.62
CA ASP A 91 10.61 18.43 0.11
C ASP A 91 9.33 18.81 -0.65
N ASN A 92 9.32 18.67 -1.98
CA ASN A 92 8.11 18.82 -2.83
C ASN A 92 7.38 17.50 -3.10
N PHE A 93 7.79 16.39 -2.46
CA PHE A 93 7.17 15.09 -2.67
C PHE A 93 5.71 15.10 -2.18
N PRO A 94 4.75 14.53 -2.94
CA PRO A 94 3.34 14.60 -2.60
C PRO A 94 3.03 13.95 -1.25
N VAL A 95 2.43 14.73 -0.35
CA VAL A 95 1.98 14.27 0.97
C VAL A 95 0.59 13.62 0.89
N VAL A 96 -0.25 14.07 -0.05
CA VAL A 96 -1.59 13.55 -0.29
C VAL A 96 -1.66 12.97 -1.69
N VAL A 97 -1.93 11.68 -1.77
CA VAL A 97 -2.00 10.93 -3.03
C VAL A 97 -3.44 10.86 -3.51
N THR A 98 -3.69 11.28 -4.75
CA THR A 98 -4.99 11.13 -5.42
C THR A 98 -4.99 9.90 -6.32
N LYS A 99 -6.18 9.42 -6.73
CA LYS A 99 -6.30 8.22 -7.58
C LYS A 99 -5.55 8.32 -8.92
N ASP A 100 -5.44 9.53 -9.47
CA ASP A 100 -4.78 9.76 -10.77
C ASP A 100 -3.27 9.97 -10.66
N MET A 101 -2.70 9.91 -9.46
CA MET A 101 -1.28 10.17 -9.23
C MET A 101 -0.46 8.88 -9.30
N ASP A 102 0.54 8.86 -10.16
CA ASP A 102 1.52 7.78 -10.19
C ASP A 102 2.67 8.07 -9.21
N ILE A 103 2.55 7.50 -8.01
CA ILE A 103 3.59 7.61 -6.98
C ILE A 103 4.89 6.94 -7.40
N ASN A 104 4.84 5.89 -8.23
CA ASN A 104 6.07 5.25 -8.70
C ASN A 104 6.85 6.19 -9.62
N GLU A 105 6.16 6.98 -10.44
CA GLU A 105 6.81 8.01 -11.26
C GLU A 105 7.54 9.04 -10.39
N GLU A 106 6.89 9.56 -9.34
CA GLU A 106 7.49 10.52 -8.42
C GLU A 106 8.71 9.94 -7.68
N VAL A 107 8.61 8.70 -7.20
CA VAL A 107 9.76 8.01 -6.59
C VAL A 107 10.89 7.83 -7.60
N ASN A 108 10.58 7.48 -8.85
CA ASN A 108 11.58 7.28 -9.90
C ASN A 108 12.31 8.59 -10.27
N LYS A 109 11.64 9.75 -10.18
CA LYS A 109 12.28 11.07 -10.32
C LYS A 109 13.36 11.26 -9.24
N VAL A 110 13.02 10.98 -7.98
CA VAL A 110 13.97 11.06 -6.86
C VAL A 110 15.13 10.06 -7.03
N ARG A 111 14.84 8.79 -7.35
CA ARG A 111 15.88 7.75 -7.58
C ARG A 111 16.86 8.16 -8.67
N SER A 112 16.36 8.71 -9.77
CA SER A 112 17.18 9.15 -10.90
C SER A 112 18.08 10.33 -10.52
N ALA A 113 17.54 11.32 -9.80
CA ALA A 113 18.30 12.44 -9.29
C ALA A 113 19.40 11.98 -8.31
N TYR A 114 19.07 11.07 -7.40
CA TYR A 114 20.03 10.54 -6.43
C TYR A 114 21.14 9.72 -7.09
N ARG A 115 20.82 8.82 -8.03
CA ARG A 115 21.84 8.09 -8.80
C ARG A 115 22.80 9.03 -9.52
N LYS A 116 22.28 10.07 -10.17
CA LYS A 116 23.10 11.09 -10.83
C LYS A 116 24.02 11.80 -9.83
N ALA A 117 23.51 12.17 -8.65
CA ALA A 117 24.29 12.79 -7.59
C ALA A 117 25.40 11.84 -7.08
N CYS A 118 25.10 10.55 -6.91
CA CYS A 118 26.08 9.54 -6.53
C CYS A 118 27.23 9.42 -7.54
N SER A 119 26.92 9.38 -8.84
CA SER A 119 27.92 9.32 -9.90
C SER A 119 28.83 10.55 -9.91
N LEU A 120 28.29 11.74 -9.64
CA LEU A 120 29.07 12.99 -9.57
C LEU A 120 30.01 13.03 -8.36
N LEU A 121 29.58 12.47 -7.24
CA LEU A 121 30.38 12.39 -6.00
C LEU A 121 31.28 11.15 -5.93
N LYS A 122 31.29 10.32 -6.98
CA LYS A 122 32.06 9.05 -7.05
C LYS A 122 31.77 8.12 -5.86
N MET A 123 30.54 8.14 -5.37
CA MET A 123 30.08 7.24 -4.32
C MET A 123 29.33 6.07 -4.94
N ASP A 124 29.45 4.90 -4.32
CA ASP A 124 28.63 3.76 -4.71
C ASP A 124 27.17 4.06 -4.40
N PHE A 125 26.30 3.79 -5.38
CA PHE A 125 24.86 3.89 -5.18
C PHE A 125 24.44 2.81 -4.18
N MET A 126 24.14 3.25 -2.96
CA MET A 126 23.58 2.40 -1.92
C MET A 126 22.09 2.72 -1.79
N SER A 127 21.27 1.68 -1.84
CA SER A 127 19.87 1.73 -1.45
C SER A 127 19.66 0.71 -0.32
N PRO A 128 18.97 1.08 0.77
CA PRO A 128 18.79 0.20 1.93
C PRO A 128 17.96 -1.06 1.62
N LEU A 129 17.35 -1.13 0.43
CA LEU A 129 16.40 -2.17 0.03
C LEU A 129 16.83 -2.91 -1.24
N SER A 130 18.13 -3.03 -1.51
CA SER A 130 18.69 -3.75 -2.69
C SER A 130 18.30 -5.24 -2.80
N THR A 131 17.54 -5.80 -1.85
CA THR A 131 17.11 -7.20 -1.89
C THR A 131 15.65 -7.28 -2.32
N SER A 132 15.44 -7.44 -3.63
CA SER A 132 14.28 -8.06 -4.28
C SER A 132 12.96 -8.09 -3.49
N LEU A 133 12.14 -7.05 -3.62
CA LEU A 133 10.69 -7.25 -3.63
C LEU A 133 10.17 -6.91 -5.02
N THR A 134 10.30 -7.88 -5.92
CA THR A 134 9.43 -8.03 -7.08
C THR A 134 8.02 -8.29 -6.56
N PHE A 135 7.09 -7.41 -6.90
CA PHE A 135 5.68 -7.76 -7.00
C PHE A 135 5.36 -7.96 -8.48
#